data_AF-A0A9N8QCY3-F1
#
_entry.id   AF-A0A9N8QCY3-F1
#
_cell.length_a   1.000
_cell.length_b   1.000
_cell.length_c   1.000
_cell.angle_alpha   90.00
_cell.angle_beta   90.00
_cell.angle_gamma   90.00
#
_symmetry.space_group_name_H-M   'P 1'
#
loop_
_entity.id
_entity.type
_entity.pdbx_description
1 polymer ?
#
loop_
_entity_poly.entity_id
_entity_poly.type
_entity_poly.pdbx_seq_one_letter_code
_entity_poly.pdbx_strand_id
1 'polypeptide(L)'
;IDTLEAFIKYKSRFDRIGFCLLDHGKIDRFLLDKAFWDGIPETLQDRLQEEGLLKIESPFAPSSLQVTVAAQTHFTLATHSIASFGGINHLGVQHTRLGRNWFVWLAFGLVAIVGAFVALTRGRLEDHVAR
;
A
#
# COMPACT_ATOMS: atom_id res chain seq x y z
N ILE A 1 -16.73 4.53 -5.83
CA ILE A 1 -15.93 3.34 -5.43
C ILE A 1 -16.08 3.31 -3.92
N ASP A 2 -16.99 2.49 -3.45
CA ASP A 2 -17.52 2.66 -2.08
C ASP A 2 -17.33 1.39 -1.24
N THR A 3 -16.79 0.34 -1.85
CA THR A 3 -16.45 -0.93 -1.21
C THR A 3 -15.09 -1.44 -1.70
N LEU A 4 -14.48 -2.33 -0.91
CA LEU A 4 -13.23 -2.99 -1.30
C LEU A 4 -13.37 -3.77 -2.61
N GLU A 5 -14.48 -4.48 -2.81
CA GLU A 5 -14.74 -5.24 -4.04
C GLU A 5 -14.80 -4.33 -5.27
N ALA A 6 -15.48 -3.18 -5.16
CA ALA A 6 -15.54 -2.20 -6.24
C ALA A 6 -14.14 -1.65 -6.57
N PHE A 7 -13.32 -1.41 -5.54
CA PHE A 7 -11.93 -0.96 -5.72
C PHE A 7 -11.07 -2.03 -6.42
N ILE A 8 -11.16 -3.30 -6.00
CA ILE A 8 -10.43 -4.42 -6.63
C ILE A 8 -10.84 -4.58 -8.10
N LYS A 9 -12.13 -4.45 -8.40
CA LYS A 9 -12.64 -4.52 -9.78
C LYS A 9 -12.13 -3.36 -10.64
N TYR A 10 -12.09 -2.16 -10.08
CA TYR A 10 -11.46 -0.99 -10.73
C TYR A 10 -9.99 -1.26 -11.02
N LYS A 11 -9.21 -1.67 -10.01
CA LYS A 11 -7.79 -1.97 -10.15
C LYS A 11 -7.52 -3.02 -11.21
N SER A 12 -8.25 -4.12 -11.19
CA SER A 12 -8.09 -5.21 -12.17
C SER A 12 -8.34 -4.73 -13.61
N ARG A 13 -9.35 -3.89 -13.84
CA ARG A 13 -9.62 -3.28 -15.16
C ARG A 13 -8.50 -2.35 -15.58
N PHE A 14 -8.03 -1.51 -14.65
CA PHE A 14 -6.97 -0.55 -14.92
C PHE A 14 -5.65 -1.28 -15.24
N ASP A 15 -5.25 -2.25 -14.43
CA ASP A 15 -4.04 -3.06 -14.63
C ASP A 15 -4.03 -3.73 -16.01
N ARG A 16 -5.15 -4.32 -16.42
CA ARG A 16 -5.26 -5.01 -17.72
C ARG A 16 -4.92 -4.10 -18.89
N ILE A 17 -5.36 -2.84 -18.85
CA ILE A 17 -5.10 -1.87 -19.92
C ILE A 17 -3.72 -1.23 -19.72
N GLY A 18 -3.41 -0.85 -18.48
CA GLY A 18 -2.19 -0.18 -18.09
C GLY A 18 -0.93 -0.98 -18.39
N PHE A 19 -0.92 -2.29 -18.12
CA PHE A 19 0.22 -3.15 -18.44
C PHE A 19 0.47 -3.24 -19.95
N CYS A 20 -0.58 -3.34 -20.77
CA CYS A 20 -0.40 -3.33 -22.23
C CYS A 20 0.17 -2.00 -22.74
N LEU A 21 -0.25 -0.88 -22.16
CA LEU A 21 0.26 0.44 -22.54
C LEU A 21 1.72 0.65 -22.12
N LEU A 22 2.11 0.15 -20.93
CA LEU A 22 3.49 0.17 -20.48
C LEU A 22 4.39 -0.72 -21.34
N ASP A 23 3.96 -1.96 -21.61
CA ASP A 23 4.74 -2.95 -22.37
C ASP A 23 5.01 -2.48 -23.80
N HIS A 24 4.03 -1.82 -24.41
CA HIS A 24 4.18 -1.22 -25.75
C HIS A 24 4.86 0.16 -25.72
N GLY A 25 5.34 0.64 -24.57
CA GLY A 25 6.01 1.92 -24.40
C GLY A 25 5.14 3.14 -24.77
N LYS A 26 3.81 3.01 -24.67
CA LYS A 26 2.85 4.10 -25.00
C LYS A 26 2.73 5.13 -23.89
N ILE A 27 3.03 4.73 -22.67
CA ILE A 27 3.04 5.57 -21.47
C ILE A 27 4.23 5.16 -20.61
N ASP A 28 4.72 6.10 -19.79
CA ASP A 28 5.70 5.78 -18.76
C ASP A 28 5.00 5.36 -17.44
N ARG A 29 5.80 4.87 -16.48
CA ARG A 29 5.31 4.41 -15.19
C ARG A 29 4.66 5.53 -14.37
N PHE A 30 5.23 6.74 -14.44
CA PHE A 30 4.74 7.89 -13.69
C PHE A 30 3.34 8.32 -14.17
N LEU A 31 3.15 8.39 -15.49
CA LEU A 31 1.86 8.67 -16.12
C LEU A 31 0.83 7.59 -15.80
N LEU A 32 1.24 6.31 -15.74
CA LEU A 32 0.34 5.24 -15.33
C LEU A 32 -0.11 5.41 -13.88
N ASP A 33 0.82 5.63 -12.95
CA ASP A 33 0.50 5.80 -11.52
C ASP A 33 -0.36 7.06 -11.30
N LYS A 34 -0.07 8.15 -12.01
CA LYS A 34 -0.90 9.36 -12.02
C LYS A 34 -2.31 9.09 -12.57
N ALA A 35 -2.44 8.43 -13.72
CA ALA A 35 -3.75 8.10 -14.28
C ALA A 35 -4.55 7.14 -13.38
N PHE A 36 -3.87 6.23 -12.67
CA PHE A 36 -4.49 5.35 -11.70
C PHE A 36 -5.09 6.15 -10.54
N TRP A 37 -4.30 7.09 -9.99
CA TRP A 37 -4.72 7.98 -8.91
C TRP A 37 -5.87 8.89 -9.34
N ASP A 38 -5.74 9.56 -10.49
CA ASP A 38 -6.76 10.47 -11.03
C ASP A 38 -8.10 9.76 -11.33
N GLY A 39 -8.06 8.44 -11.61
CA GLY A 39 -9.28 7.64 -11.83
C GLY A 39 -10.01 7.20 -10.56
N ILE A 40 -9.45 7.44 -9.38
CA ILE A 40 -10.10 7.15 -8.09
C ILE A 40 -11.00 8.33 -7.71
N PRO A 41 -12.23 8.10 -7.19
CA PRO A 41 -13.08 9.20 -6.74
C PRO A 41 -12.42 10.07 -5.68
N GLU A 42 -12.52 11.39 -5.81
CA GLU A 42 -11.95 12.38 -4.87
C GLU A 42 -12.34 12.08 -3.43
N THR A 43 -13.58 11.68 -3.19
CA THR A 43 -14.06 11.32 -1.84
C THR A 43 -13.27 10.18 -1.18
N LEU A 44 -12.76 9.22 -1.96
CA LEU A 44 -11.89 8.18 -1.44
C LEU A 44 -10.45 8.69 -1.32
N GLN A 45 -9.98 9.50 -2.27
CA GLN A 45 -8.66 10.11 -2.20
C GLN A 45 -8.47 10.94 -0.93
N ASP A 46 -9.46 11.76 -0.60
CA ASP A 46 -9.45 12.62 0.59
C ASP A 46 -9.42 11.79 1.87
N ARG A 47 -10.29 10.76 1.97
CA ARG A 47 -10.30 9.85 3.12
C ARG A 47 -8.96 9.18 3.35
N LEU A 48 -8.32 8.68 2.29
CA LEU A 48 -7.01 8.02 2.42
C LEU A 48 -5.92 8.98 2.94
N GLN A 49 -6.03 10.28 2.62
CA GLN A 49 -5.11 11.30 3.11
C GLN A 49 -5.45 11.76 4.53
N GLU A 50 -6.73 12.01 4.83
CA GLU A 50 -7.22 12.41 6.15
C GLU A 50 -6.92 11.34 7.21
N GLU A 51 -7.08 10.06 6.86
CA GLU A 51 -6.74 8.94 7.73
C GLU A 51 -5.22 8.70 7.86
N GLY A 52 -4.40 9.47 7.13
CA GLY A 52 -2.94 9.34 7.12
C GLY A 52 -2.43 8.03 6.50
N LEU A 53 -3.30 7.28 5.81
CA LEU A 53 -2.94 6.02 5.15
C LEU A 53 -2.07 6.26 3.91
N LEU A 54 -2.16 7.46 3.34
CA LEU A 54 -1.42 7.82 2.15
C LEU A 54 -0.96 9.28 2.24
N LYS A 55 0.35 9.49 2.15
CA LYS A 55 0.96 10.82 2.13
C LYS A 55 1.36 11.15 0.69
N ILE A 56 0.81 12.23 0.15
CA ILE A 56 1.14 12.71 -1.20
C ILE A 56 2.20 13.79 -1.07
N GLU A 57 3.35 13.55 -1.66
CA GLU A 57 4.42 14.55 -1.79
C GLU A 57 4.28 15.19 -3.16
N SER A 58 3.58 16.33 -3.21
CA SER A 58 3.43 17.10 -4.45
C SER A 58 4.80 17.42 -5.05
N PRO A 59 5.02 17.21 -6.36
CA PRO A 59 4.03 16.97 -7.42
C PRO A 59 3.80 15.49 -7.79
N PHE A 60 4.27 14.54 -6.99
CA PHE A 60 4.28 13.13 -7.36
C PHE A 60 2.97 12.42 -6.97
N ALA A 61 2.37 11.73 -7.96
CA ALA A 61 1.27 10.82 -7.69
C ALA A 61 1.78 9.59 -6.90
N PRO A 62 0.98 9.06 -5.95
CA PRO A 62 1.33 7.84 -5.27
C PRO A 62 1.34 6.66 -6.23
N SER A 63 2.22 5.69 -5.99
CA SER A 63 2.25 4.47 -6.80
C SER A 63 0.95 3.67 -6.65
N SER A 64 0.55 2.96 -7.70
CA SER A 64 -0.65 2.12 -7.66
C SER A 64 -0.64 1.08 -6.52
N LEU A 65 0.55 0.62 -6.12
CA LEU A 65 0.73 -0.29 -4.99
C LEU A 65 0.42 0.40 -3.65
N GLN A 66 0.97 1.59 -3.41
CA GLN A 66 0.70 2.34 -2.17
C GLN A 66 -0.79 2.61 -2.01
N VAL A 67 -1.44 3.04 -3.09
CA VAL A 67 -2.88 3.30 -3.10
C VAL A 67 -3.69 2.03 -2.84
N THR A 68 -3.25 0.90 -3.40
CA THR A 68 -3.92 -0.40 -3.17
C THR A 68 -3.85 -0.81 -1.70
N VAL A 69 -2.68 -0.69 -1.07
CA VAL A 69 -2.50 -1.00 0.35
C VAL A 69 -3.33 -0.06 1.23
N ALA A 70 -3.34 1.24 0.91
CA ALA A 70 -4.12 2.23 1.63
C ALA A 70 -5.62 1.95 1.53
N ALA A 71 -6.14 1.69 0.33
CA ALA A 71 -7.54 1.35 0.10
C ALA A 71 -7.95 0.05 0.82
N GLN A 72 -7.12 -1.00 0.76
CA GLN A 72 -7.37 -2.24 1.49
C GLN A 72 -7.44 -2.00 2.99
N THR A 73 -6.54 -1.18 3.52
CA THR A 73 -6.50 -0.82 4.95
C THR A 73 -7.77 -0.04 5.34
N HIS A 74 -8.13 1.00 4.58
CA HIS A 74 -9.33 1.81 4.81
C HIS A 74 -10.60 0.95 4.90
N PHE A 75 -10.86 0.13 3.88
CA PHE A 75 -12.07 -0.69 3.86
C PHE A 75 -12.08 -1.80 4.91
N THR A 76 -10.92 -2.35 5.25
CA THR A 76 -10.79 -3.34 6.33
C THR A 76 -11.10 -2.71 7.69
N LEU A 77 -10.53 -1.53 7.97
CA LEU A 77 -10.81 -0.78 9.20
C LEU A 77 -12.28 -0.36 9.29
N ALA A 78 -12.87 0.11 8.19
CA ALA A 78 -14.30 0.45 8.13
C ALA A 78 -15.21 -0.76 8.39
N THR A 79 -14.82 -1.96 7.94
CA THR A 79 -15.60 -3.17 8.18
C THR A 79 -15.51 -3.61 9.65
N HIS A 80 -14.32 -3.52 10.26
CA HIS A 80 -14.12 -3.91 11.66
C HIS A 80 -14.66 -2.89 12.68
N SER A 81 -14.72 -1.59 12.34
CA SER A 81 -15.33 -0.57 13.20
C SER A 81 -16.85 -0.75 13.34
N ILE A 82 -17.51 -1.27 12.30
CA ILE A 82 -18.94 -1.59 12.34
C ILE A 82 -19.19 -2.86 13.16
N ALA A 83 -18.31 -3.85 13.06
CA ALA A 83 -18.39 -5.09 13.84
C ALA A 83 -18.20 -4.87 15.35
N SER A 84 -17.38 -3.88 15.76
CA SER A 84 -17.18 -3.56 17.18
C SER A 84 -18.37 -2.85 17.82
N PHE A 85 -19.23 -2.18 17.03
CA PHE A 85 -20.44 -1.52 17.53
C PHE A 85 -21.65 -2.46 17.63
N GLY A 86 -21.71 -3.51 16.82
CA GLY A 86 -22.77 -4.53 16.88
C GLY A 86 -22.59 -5.61 17.97
N GLY A 87 -21.42 -5.66 18.62
CA GLY A 87 -21.05 -6.73 19.55
C GLY A 87 -21.25 -6.46 21.04
N ILE A 88 -21.82 -5.32 21.44
CA ILE A 88 -21.93 -4.95 22.87
C ILE A 88 -23.13 -5.61 23.58
N ASN A 89 -24.05 -6.25 22.85
CA ASN A 89 -25.22 -6.91 23.45
C ASN A 89 -25.25 -8.43 23.25
N HIS A 90 -24.17 -9.16 23.57
CA HIS A 90 -24.32 -10.55 24.00
C HIS A 90 -23.12 -11.02 24.82
N LEU A 91 -23.36 -11.21 26.11
CA LEU A 91 -22.47 -11.84 27.09
C LEU A 91 -21.84 -13.15 26.58
N GLY A 92 -20.56 -13.34 26.92
CA GLY A 92 -19.88 -14.63 26.77
C GLY A 92 -18.39 -14.58 27.06
N VAL A 93 -18.02 -14.33 28.32
CA VAL A 93 -16.65 -14.54 28.83
C VAL A 93 -16.22 -15.98 28.56
N GLN A 94 -15.21 -16.18 27.71
CA GLN A 94 -14.31 -17.33 27.75
C GLN A 94 -12.89 -16.84 27.43
N HIS A 95 -12.12 -16.75 28.50
CA HIS A 95 -10.71 -16.42 28.53
C HIS A 95 -9.91 -17.53 27.83
N THR A 96 -9.27 -17.26 26.69
CA THR A 96 -8.11 -18.05 26.24
C THR A 96 -6.95 -17.12 25.93
N ARG A 97 -6.09 -17.00 26.95
CA ARG A 97 -4.68 -16.62 26.83
C ARG A 97 -4.00 -17.68 25.96
N LEU A 98 -3.49 -17.32 24.78
CA LEU A 98 -2.29 -17.91 24.17
C LEU A 98 -1.92 -17.16 22.88
N GLY A 99 -0.67 -16.70 22.77
CA GLY A 99 -0.03 -16.55 21.46
C GLY A 99 0.25 -15.15 20.92
N ARG A 100 0.21 -14.10 21.74
CA ARG A 100 0.83 -12.80 21.44
C ARG A 100 2.33 -13.02 21.15
N ASN A 101 2.82 -12.63 19.96
CA ASN A 101 4.24 -12.36 19.59
C ASN A 101 4.84 -13.08 18.35
N TRP A 102 4.12 -13.29 17.24
CA TRP A 102 4.79 -13.71 15.99
C TRP A 102 4.96 -12.61 14.93
N PHE A 103 4.14 -11.56 14.96
CA PHE A 103 4.15 -10.50 13.93
C PHE A 103 5.29 -9.48 14.05
N VAL A 104 5.98 -9.40 15.20
CA VAL A 104 7.01 -8.37 15.43
C VAL A 104 8.37 -8.74 14.82
N TRP A 105 8.61 -10.00 14.47
CA TRP A 105 9.90 -10.43 13.91
C TRP A 105 10.07 -10.20 12.41
N LEU A 106 8.98 -10.02 11.65
CA LEU A 106 9.07 -9.76 10.20
C LEU A 106 9.42 -8.30 9.86
N ALA A 107 9.14 -7.35 10.75
CA ALA A 107 9.43 -5.93 10.50
C ALA A 107 10.92 -5.58 10.67
N PHE A 108 11.69 -6.32 11.47
CA PHE A 108 13.12 -6.06 11.67
C PHE A 108 14.04 -6.73 10.65
N GLY A 109 13.58 -7.79 9.96
CA GLY A 109 14.39 -8.49 8.95
C GLY A 109 14.60 -7.71 7.65
N LEU A 110 13.65 -6.85 7.27
CA LEU A 110 13.67 -6.19 5.96
C LEU A 110 14.55 -4.93 5.94
N VAL A 111 14.78 -4.30 7.09
CA VAL A 111 15.67 -3.13 7.23
C VAL A 111 17.16 -3.53 7.12
N ALA A 112 17.52 -4.73 7.57
CA ALA A 112 18.90 -5.22 7.48
C ALA A 112 19.35 -5.52 6.04
N ILE A 113 18.43 -5.96 5.17
CA ILE A 113 18.74 -6.29 3.78
C ILE A 113 19.01 -5.03 2.95
N VAL A 114 18.27 -3.94 3.20
CA VAL A 114 18.48 -2.66 2.50
C VAL A 114 19.79 -1.99 2.94
N GLY A 115 20.16 -2.10 4.22
CA GLY A 115 21.44 -1.58 4.72
C GLY A 115 22.67 -2.30 4.13
N ALA A 116 22.61 -3.61 3.96
CA ALA A 116 23.71 -4.39 3.36
C ALA A 116 23.89 -4.10 1.86
N PHE A 117 22.80 -3.82 1.13
CA PHE A 117 22.86 -3.51 -0.30
C PHE A 117 23.50 -2.14 -0.57
N VAL A 118 23.20 -1.13 0.25
CA VAL A 118 23.79 0.22 0.12
C VAL A 118 25.29 0.23 0.43
N ALA A 119 25.74 -0.56 1.41
CA ALA A 119 27.17 -0.70 1.72
C ALA A 119 27.96 -1.37 0.58
N LEU A 120 27.38 -2.39 -0.09
CA LEU A 120 28.04 -3.09 -1.19
C LEU A 120 28.18 -2.23 -2.46
N THR A 121 27.23 -1.33 -2.72
CA THR A 121 27.30 -0.42 -3.87
C THR A 121 28.28 0.73 -3.68
N ARG A 122 28.58 1.12 -2.43
CA ARG A 122 29.52 2.22 -2.14
C ARG A 122 30.98 1.76 -2.20
N GLY A 123 31.28 0.54 -1.76
CA GLY A 123 32.64 -0.01 -1.82
C GLY A 123 33.15 -0.28 -3.24
N ARG A 124 32.26 -0.54 -4.21
CA ARG A 124 32.66 -0.82 -5.60
C ARG A 124 32.99 0.44 -6.43
N LEU A 125 32.63 1.63 -5.92
CA LEU A 125 32.91 2.90 -6.62
C LEU A 125 34.29 3.46 -6.26
N GLU A 126 34.83 3.16 -5.09
CA GLU A 126 36.15 3.64 -4.65
C GLU A 126 37.31 2.85 -5.30
N ASP A 127 37.11 1.58 -5.64
CA ASP A 127 38.14 0.75 -6.30
C ASP A 127 38.33 1.05 -7.80
N HIS A 128 37.47 1.85 -8.43
CA HIS A 128 37.61 2.24 -9.85
C HIS A 128 38.17 3.65 -10.06
N VAL A 129 38.36 4.43 -8.99
CA VAL A 129 38.95 5.78 -9.07
C VAL A 129 40.43 5.79 -8.66
N ALA A 130 40.95 4.66 -8.15
CA ALA A 130 42.35 4.51 -7.73
C ALA A 130 43.22 3.66 -8.67
N ARG A 131 42.95 3.65 -9.97
CA ARG A 131 43.90 3.19 -11.01
C ARG A 131 44.07 4.22 -12.11
#